data_AF-A0AAU2MSU4-F1
#
_entry.id   AF-A0AAU2MSU4-F1
#
_cell.length_a   1.000
_cell.length_b   1.000
_cell.length_c   1.000
_cell.angle_alpha   90.00
_cell.angle_beta   90.00
_cell.angle_gamma   90.00
#
_symmetry.space_group_name_H-M   'P 1'
#
loop_
_entity.id
_entity.type
_entity.pdbx_description
1 polymer ?
#
loop_
_entity_poly.entity_id
_entity_poly.type
_entity_poly.pdbx_seq_one_letter_code
_entity_poly.pdbx_strand_id
1 'polypeptide(L)'
;MATATITGNVVNLSVEGTTPLQLSMSLQRHSYRHCANSASGALNSLFHSTVDDATFIAEAVEVGELIEGLLLKAGGKWAPLFGKTLTVGSRRTYLVDNSALNPNGSPNHFFVTGGDGVWAKIPQFDYVAARDVRRVEEAITIRHQRQDKYDYLDPKKLAAKQAEPGGRDNPVVVAVVAARVSLGQASSDDKALIAASGRKDIVDLLRNR
;
A
#
# COMPACT_ATOMS: atom_id res chain seq x y z
N MET A 1 -5.64 -22.89 -13.50
CA MET A 1 -6.43 -22.24 -12.43
C MET A 1 -5.48 -21.49 -11.53
N ALA A 2 -5.74 -20.19 -11.34
CA ALA A 2 -4.88 -19.34 -10.52
C ALA A 2 -5.18 -19.48 -9.02
N THR A 3 -4.14 -19.40 -8.19
CA THR A 3 -4.25 -19.39 -6.72
C THR A 3 -3.42 -18.23 -6.14
N ALA A 4 -3.88 -17.64 -5.03
CA ALA A 4 -3.22 -16.50 -4.39
C ALA A 4 -2.91 -16.79 -2.92
N THR A 5 -1.74 -16.35 -2.44
CA THR A 5 -1.35 -16.37 -1.03
C THR A 5 -0.71 -15.06 -0.61
N ILE A 6 -0.95 -14.61 0.62
CA ILE A 6 -0.29 -13.41 1.17
C ILE A 6 0.84 -13.84 2.10
N THR A 7 2.06 -13.35 1.84
CA THR A 7 3.23 -13.54 2.69
C THR A 7 3.88 -12.19 2.99
N GLY A 8 3.66 -11.66 4.20
CA GLY A 8 4.13 -10.32 4.57
C GLY A 8 3.57 -9.25 3.63
N ASN A 9 4.46 -8.55 2.92
CA ASN A 9 4.13 -7.45 2.01
C ASN A 9 4.06 -7.91 0.54
N VAL A 10 3.89 -9.21 0.30
CA VAL A 10 3.82 -9.76 -1.05
C VAL A 10 2.62 -10.67 -1.18
N VAL A 11 1.98 -10.60 -2.33
CA VAL A 11 0.92 -11.54 -2.71
C VAL A 11 1.46 -12.36 -3.84
N ASN A 12 1.57 -13.66 -3.61
CA ASN A 12 2.10 -14.60 -4.58
C ASN A 12 0.93 -15.27 -5.31
N LEU A 13 0.89 -15.07 -6.62
CA LEU A 13 0.01 -15.81 -7.51
C LEU A 13 0.75 -16.98 -8.13
N SER A 14 0.12 -18.14 -8.11
CA SER A 14 0.56 -19.32 -8.87
C SER A 14 -0.46 -19.61 -9.96
N VAL A 15 0.04 -19.79 -11.18
CA VAL A 15 -0.71 -20.06 -12.40
C VAL A 15 -0.42 -21.49 -12.87
N GLU A 16 -1.47 -22.25 -13.17
CA GLU A 16 -1.37 -23.68 -13.51
C GLU A 16 -0.93 -23.89 -14.98
N GLY A 17 -0.25 -25.01 -15.27
CA GLY A 17 0.02 -25.45 -16.65
C GLY A 17 1.25 -24.84 -17.33
N THR A 18 2.10 -24.12 -16.60
CA THR A 18 3.41 -23.65 -17.05
C THR A 18 4.46 -23.83 -15.95
N THR A 19 5.76 -23.68 -16.24
CA THR A 19 6.78 -23.55 -15.18
C THR A 19 6.28 -22.49 -14.19
N PRO A 20 6.05 -22.81 -12.90
CA PRO A 20 5.36 -21.92 -11.99
C PRO A 20 6.06 -20.56 -11.89
N LEU A 21 5.51 -19.56 -12.56
CA LEU A 21 5.96 -18.19 -12.41
C LEU A 21 5.19 -17.62 -11.22
N GLN A 22 5.88 -17.48 -10.08
CA GLN A 22 5.31 -16.74 -8.95
C GLN A 22 5.23 -15.27 -9.34
N LEU A 23 4.02 -14.75 -9.57
CA LEU A 23 3.82 -13.32 -9.69
C LEU A 23 3.67 -12.76 -8.27
N SER A 24 4.60 -11.89 -7.90
CA SER A 24 4.61 -11.15 -6.66
C SER A 24 3.96 -9.80 -6.90
N MET A 25 2.79 -9.57 -6.30
CA MET A 25 2.30 -8.20 -6.15
C MET A 25 3.18 -7.48 -5.14
N SER A 26 3.67 -6.30 -5.48
CA SER A 26 4.32 -5.44 -4.48
C SER A 26 3.21 -4.80 -3.67
N LEU A 27 2.91 -5.33 -2.48
CA LEU A 27 2.00 -4.66 -1.54
C LEU A 27 2.53 -3.29 -1.12
N GLN A 28 3.80 -2.97 -1.45
CA GLN A 28 4.33 -1.62 -1.32
C GLN A 28 3.43 -0.59 -2.00
N ARG A 29 2.74 -0.94 -3.10
CA ARG A 29 1.80 -0.02 -3.77
C ARG A 29 0.35 -0.21 -3.34
N HIS A 30 0.01 -1.21 -2.51
CA HIS A 30 -1.37 -1.70 -2.44
C HIS A 30 -1.95 -1.99 -1.07
N SER A 31 -1.15 -2.26 -0.06
CA SER A 31 -1.68 -2.37 1.30
C SER A 31 -1.09 -1.27 2.15
N TYR A 32 -1.99 -0.45 2.69
CA TYR A 32 -1.72 0.63 3.65
C TYR A 32 -0.95 0.15 4.89
N ARG A 33 -0.88 -1.17 5.14
CA ARG A 33 -0.12 -1.80 6.25
C ARG A 33 1.36 -2.06 5.93
N HIS A 34 1.76 -1.87 4.68
CA HIS A 34 3.00 -2.46 4.15
C HIS A 34 3.89 -1.48 3.35
N CYS A 35 3.56 -0.18 3.40
CA CYS A 35 4.26 0.90 2.71
C CYS A 35 5.67 1.24 3.26
N ALA A 36 6.19 0.49 4.24
CA ALA A 36 7.40 0.85 4.99
C ALA A 36 8.71 0.85 4.17
N ASN A 37 8.80 0.03 3.10
CA ASN A 37 10.06 -0.25 2.39
C ASN A 37 10.04 0.12 0.89
N SER A 38 9.09 0.94 0.45
CA SER A 38 8.95 1.29 -0.96
C SER A 38 9.89 2.44 -1.35
N ALA A 39 10.88 2.18 -2.19
CA ALA A 39 11.54 3.24 -2.97
C ALA A 39 10.53 3.68 -4.05
N SER A 40 9.72 4.69 -3.74
CA SER A 40 8.61 5.13 -4.59
C SER A 40 9.12 5.77 -5.89
N GLY A 41 8.99 5.05 -7.01
CA GLY A 41 9.13 5.57 -8.37
C GLY A 41 7.77 5.99 -8.96
N ALA A 42 7.81 6.83 -10.00
CA ALA A 42 6.65 7.51 -10.58
C ALA A 42 5.50 6.56 -10.99
N LEU A 43 4.28 6.99 -10.70
CA LEU A 43 2.99 6.27 -10.79
C LEU A 43 2.69 5.37 -9.58
N ASN A 44 2.54 6.02 -8.42
CA ASN A 44 1.92 5.37 -7.27
C ASN A 44 0.40 5.40 -7.44
N SER A 45 -0.24 4.33 -7.01
CA SER A 45 -1.66 4.24 -6.70
C SER A 45 -1.75 3.70 -5.28
N LEU A 46 -2.88 3.91 -4.62
CA LEU A 46 -3.16 3.33 -3.31
C LEU A 46 -4.59 2.87 -3.26
N PHE A 47 -4.82 1.69 -2.70
CA PHE A 47 -6.18 1.30 -2.32
C PHE A 47 -6.65 2.17 -1.17
N HIS A 48 -7.93 2.52 -1.19
CA HIS A 48 -8.59 3.13 -0.04
C HIS A 48 -8.66 2.12 1.11
N SER A 49 -8.61 2.64 2.33
CA SER A 49 -8.73 1.87 3.58
C SER A 49 -9.95 0.95 3.66
N THR A 50 -11.00 1.22 2.88
CA THR A 50 -12.24 0.43 2.82
C THR A 50 -12.09 -0.86 2.02
N VAL A 51 -10.99 -1.05 1.30
CA VAL A 51 -10.72 -2.27 0.52
C VAL A 51 -10.03 -3.28 1.42
N ASP A 52 -10.71 -4.41 1.65
CA ASP A 52 -10.23 -5.46 2.55
C ASP A 52 -9.33 -6.49 1.86
N ASP A 53 -8.63 -7.27 2.69
CA ASP A 53 -7.68 -8.29 2.21
C ASP A 53 -8.40 -9.40 1.41
N ALA A 54 -9.66 -9.70 1.72
CA ALA A 54 -10.45 -10.73 1.04
C ALA A 54 -10.81 -10.34 -0.40
N THR A 55 -11.32 -9.12 -0.58
CA THR A 55 -11.60 -8.54 -1.90
C THR A 55 -10.31 -8.49 -2.71
N PHE A 56 -9.23 -8.06 -2.07
CA PHE A 56 -7.91 -7.99 -2.67
C PHE A 56 -7.43 -9.37 -3.19
N ILE A 57 -7.53 -10.42 -2.37
CA ILE A 57 -7.16 -11.80 -2.76
C ILE A 57 -8.00 -12.28 -3.93
N ALA A 58 -9.31 -12.06 -3.89
CA ALA A 58 -10.23 -12.46 -4.97
C ALA A 58 -9.85 -11.79 -6.29
N GLU A 59 -9.53 -10.49 -6.27
CA GLU A 59 -9.08 -9.76 -7.45
C GLU A 59 -7.71 -10.22 -7.95
N ALA A 60 -6.80 -10.57 -7.05
CA ALA A 60 -5.51 -11.12 -7.44
C ALA A 60 -5.68 -12.47 -8.18
N VAL A 61 -6.59 -13.34 -7.70
CA VAL A 61 -6.94 -14.60 -8.39
C VAL A 61 -7.52 -14.30 -9.77
N GLU A 62 -8.47 -13.37 -9.87
CA GLU A 62 -9.08 -12.98 -11.16
C GLU A 62 -8.03 -12.41 -12.13
N VAL A 63 -7.10 -11.58 -11.65
CA VAL A 63 -5.94 -11.12 -12.44
C VAL A 63 -5.11 -12.31 -12.93
N GLY A 64 -4.87 -13.30 -12.08
CA GLY A 64 -4.17 -14.54 -12.44
C GLY A 64 -4.88 -15.33 -13.55
N GLU A 65 -6.20 -15.46 -13.48
CA GLU A 65 -7.02 -16.13 -14.50
C GLU A 65 -6.99 -15.37 -15.84
N LEU A 66 -7.05 -14.03 -15.80
CA LEU A 66 -6.92 -13.20 -17.00
C LEU A 66 -5.52 -13.36 -17.63
N ILE A 67 -4.48 -13.45 -16.81
CA ILE A 67 -3.10 -13.71 -17.24
C ILE A 67 -2.99 -15.11 -17.87
N GLU A 68 -3.57 -16.15 -17.25
CA GLU A 68 -3.65 -17.50 -17.83
C GLU A 68 -4.21 -17.47 -19.25
N GLY A 69 -5.37 -16.82 -19.43
CA GLY A 69 -6.01 -16.69 -20.74
C GLY A 69 -5.16 -15.94 -21.76
N LEU A 70 -4.43 -14.90 -21.35
CA LEU A 70 -3.54 -14.14 -22.24
C LEU A 70 -2.27 -14.93 -22.59
N LEU A 71 -1.72 -15.68 -21.65
CA LEU A 71 -0.52 -16.49 -21.85
C LEU A 71 -0.77 -17.61 -22.84
N LEU A 72 -1.92 -18.29 -22.72
CA LEU A 72 -2.36 -19.30 -23.69
C LEU A 72 -2.45 -18.72 -25.10
N LYS A 73 -3.08 -17.54 -25.25
CA LYS A 73 -3.17 -16.83 -26.54
C LYS A 73 -1.81 -16.40 -27.08
N ALA A 74 -0.86 -16.11 -26.21
CA ALA A 74 0.51 -15.75 -26.56
C ALA A 74 1.43 -16.96 -26.82
N GLY A 75 0.89 -18.19 -26.79
CA GLY A 75 1.67 -19.42 -26.98
C GLY A 75 2.70 -19.65 -25.87
N GLY A 76 2.36 -19.31 -24.63
CA GLY A 76 3.25 -19.47 -23.47
C GLY A 76 4.31 -18.37 -23.30
N LYS A 77 4.25 -17.29 -24.10
CA LYS A 77 5.24 -16.20 -24.04
C LYS A 77 4.76 -15.08 -23.12
N TRP A 78 5.61 -14.70 -22.16
CA TRP A 78 5.32 -13.65 -21.18
C TRP A 78 5.58 -12.23 -21.67
N ALA A 79 6.60 -12.03 -22.51
CA ALA A 79 6.96 -10.69 -23.00
C ALA A 79 5.79 -9.87 -23.58
N PRO A 80 4.84 -10.47 -24.33
CA PRO A 80 3.65 -9.77 -24.83
C PRO A 80 2.65 -9.32 -23.75
N LEU A 81 2.72 -9.85 -22.53
CA LEU A 81 1.83 -9.52 -21.42
C LEU A 81 2.32 -8.30 -20.62
N PHE A 82 3.61 -7.97 -20.68
CA PHE A 82 4.14 -6.82 -19.95
C PHE A 82 3.59 -5.50 -20.49
N GLY A 83 3.26 -4.57 -19.60
CA GLY A 83 2.56 -3.33 -19.91
C GLY A 83 1.07 -3.52 -20.23
N LYS A 84 0.53 -4.75 -20.21
CA LYS A 84 -0.91 -4.95 -20.39
C LYS A 84 -1.65 -4.48 -19.16
N THR A 85 -2.77 -3.82 -19.44
CA THR A 85 -3.74 -3.39 -18.45
C THR A 85 -4.89 -4.39 -18.40
N LEU A 86 -5.24 -4.84 -17.21
CA LEU A 86 -6.30 -5.81 -16.92
C LEU A 86 -7.36 -5.14 -16.06
N THR A 87 -8.65 -5.32 -16.41
CA THR A 87 -9.76 -4.81 -15.59
C THR A 87 -10.51 -6.00 -15.03
N VAL A 88 -10.68 -6.02 -13.71
CA VAL A 88 -11.40 -7.06 -12.97
C VAL A 88 -12.86 -6.67 -12.77
N GLY A 89 -13.70 -7.62 -12.34
CA GLY A 89 -15.15 -7.45 -12.17
C GLY A 89 -15.55 -6.30 -11.23
N SER A 90 -14.70 -5.96 -10.26
CA SER A 90 -14.88 -4.81 -9.38
C SER A 90 -14.61 -3.44 -10.03
N ARG A 91 -14.34 -3.42 -11.35
CA ARG A 91 -14.00 -2.23 -12.13
C ARG A 91 -12.67 -1.59 -11.74
N ARG A 92 -11.81 -2.31 -11.02
CA ARG A 92 -10.42 -1.93 -10.80
C ARG A 92 -9.52 -2.39 -11.92
N THR A 93 -8.48 -1.61 -12.13
CA THR A 93 -7.55 -1.76 -13.24
C THR A 93 -6.15 -2.05 -12.70
N TYR A 94 -5.48 -3.06 -13.27
CA TYR A 94 -4.15 -3.52 -12.89
C TYR A 94 -3.22 -3.49 -14.09
N LEU A 95 -1.96 -3.13 -13.87
CA LEU A 95 -0.89 -3.27 -14.86
C LEU A 95 -0.07 -4.51 -14.52
N VAL A 96 0.20 -5.34 -15.53
CA VAL A 96 1.21 -6.38 -15.45
C VAL A 96 2.55 -5.77 -15.85
N ASP A 97 3.52 -5.81 -14.96
CA ASP A 97 4.81 -5.17 -15.14
C ASP A 97 5.95 -6.17 -15.02
N ASN A 98 7.08 -5.79 -15.62
CA ASN A 98 8.35 -6.46 -15.45
C ASN A 98 9.30 -5.53 -14.70
N SER A 99 9.04 -5.34 -13.41
CA SER A 99 9.88 -4.49 -12.55
C SER A 99 11.27 -5.08 -12.27
N ALA A 100 11.48 -6.35 -12.59
CA ALA A 100 12.72 -7.09 -12.31
C ALA A 100 13.52 -7.36 -13.60
N LEU A 101 13.82 -6.33 -14.40
CA LEU A 101 14.83 -6.41 -15.47
C LEU A 101 16.23 -6.69 -14.87
N ASN A 102 16.40 -7.93 -14.44
CA ASN A 102 17.61 -8.56 -13.98
C ASN A 102 17.88 -9.70 -14.98
N PRO A 103 19.01 -9.69 -15.72
CA PRO A 103 19.33 -10.73 -16.71
C PRO A 103 19.38 -12.16 -16.14
N ASN A 104 19.40 -12.31 -14.80
CA ASN A 104 19.47 -13.60 -14.10
C ASN A 104 18.31 -13.86 -13.10
N GLY A 105 17.19 -13.13 -13.17
CA GLY A 105 16.05 -13.28 -12.23
C GLY A 105 14.68 -13.38 -12.91
N SER A 106 13.70 -14.00 -12.24
CA SER A 106 12.32 -14.13 -12.76
C SER A 106 11.59 -12.76 -12.78
N PRO A 107 11.02 -12.33 -13.92
CA PRO A 107 10.15 -11.15 -13.99
C PRO A 107 8.72 -11.46 -13.51
N ASN A 108 8.16 -10.68 -12.58
CA ASN A 108 7.12 -11.21 -11.68
C ASN A 108 6.09 -10.22 -11.08
N HIS A 109 5.76 -9.06 -11.65
CA HIS A 109 5.03 -8.03 -10.90
C HIS A 109 3.67 -7.62 -11.50
N PHE A 110 2.71 -7.27 -10.64
CA PHE A 110 1.49 -6.58 -11.04
C PHE A 110 1.09 -5.55 -9.99
N PHE A 111 0.37 -4.51 -10.40
CA PHE A 111 -0.09 -3.45 -9.51
C PHE A 111 -1.38 -2.78 -9.97
N VAL A 112 -2.23 -2.35 -9.02
CA VAL A 112 -3.41 -1.54 -9.31
C VAL A 112 -2.98 -0.18 -9.90
N THR A 113 -3.72 0.34 -10.85
CA THR A 113 -3.45 1.65 -11.49
C THR A 113 -4.66 2.58 -11.49
N GLY A 114 -5.86 2.08 -11.19
CA GLY A 114 -7.07 2.87 -11.06
C GLY A 114 -8.34 2.06 -10.82
N GLY A 115 -9.47 2.76 -10.82
CA GLY A 115 -10.82 2.20 -10.61
C GLY A 115 -11.39 2.49 -9.22
N ASP A 116 -12.43 1.76 -8.85
CA ASP A 116 -13.18 1.99 -7.61
C ASP A 116 -12.32 1.77 -6.36
N GLY A 117 -12.37 2.73 -5.43
CA GLY A 117 -11.62 2.65 -4.18
C GLY A 117 -10.11 2.71 -4.37
N VAL A 118 -9.63 3.36 -5.43
CA VAL A 118 -8.21 3.57 -5.70
C VAL A 118 -7.91 5.06 -5.81
N TRP A 119 -6.95 5.54 -5.01
CA TRP A 119 -6.33 6.84 -5.20
C TRP A 119 -5.24 6.70 -6.28
N ALA A 120 -5.58 7.03 -7.52
CA ALA A 120 -4.74 6.81 -8.68
C ALA A 120 -3.83 8.00 -9.01
N LYS A 121 -2.68 7.74 -9.65
CA LYS A 121 -1.73 8.74 -10.15
C LYS A 121 -1.25 9.72 -9.06
N ILE A 122 -0.97 9.20 -7.87
CA ILE A 122 -0.62 10.06 -6.74
C ILE A 122 0.85 10.47 -6.80
N PRO A 123 1.16 11.74 -6.51
CA PRO A 123 2.52 12.22 -6.34
C PRO A 123 3.27 11.44 -5.25
N GLN A 124 4.60 11.41 -5.37
CA GLN A 124 5.46 10.75 -4.40
C GLN A 124 5.27 11.29 -2.97
N PHE A 125 5.12 12.61 -2.81
CA PHE A 125 4.94 13.22 -1.48
C PHE A 125 3.61 12.83 -0.84
N ASP A 126 2.52 12.78 -1.61
CA ASP A 126 1.21 12.35 -1.11
C ASP A 126 1.22 10.87 -0.70
N TYR A 127 1.89 10.02 -1.49
CA TYR A 127 2.12 8.62 -1.14
C TYR A 127 2.91 8.48 0.18
N VAL A 128 4.00 9.24 0.33
CA VAL A 128 4.83 9.24 1.54
C VAL A 128 4.04 9.73 2.76
N ALA A 129 3.21 10.77 2.60
CA ALA A 129 2.34 11.24 3.67
C ALA A 129 1.30 10.19 4.08
N ALA A 130 0.63 9.53 3.12
CA ALA A 130 -0.31 8.45 3.40
C ALA A 130 0.34 7.29 4.18
N ARG A 131 1.57 6.89 3.80
CA ARG A 131 2.37 5.91 4.55
C ARG A 131 2.61 6.37 5.99
N ASP A 132 3.06 7.60 6.19
CA ASP A 132 3.45 8.05 7.52
C ASP A 132 2.24 8.26 8.45
N VAL A 133 1.05 8.59 7.92
CA VAL A 133 -0.22 8.53 8.67
C VAL A 133 -0.44 7.13 9.25
N ARG A 134 -0.20 6.09 8.46
CA ARG A 134 -0.39 4.69 8.90
C ARG A 134 0.68 4.24 9.91
N ARG A 135 1.91 4.73 9.80
CA ARG A 135 2.95 4.49 10.81
C ARG A 135 2.59 5.07 12.17
N VAL A 136 1.90 6.22 12.21
CA VAL A 136 1.35 6.76 13.45
C VAL A 136 0.32 5.80 14.04
N GLU A 137 -0.61 5.28 13.24
CA GLU A 137 -1.57 4.27 13.68
C GLU A 137 -0.90 3.00 14.22
N GLU A 138 0.10 2.48 13.51
CA GLU A 138 0.85 1.29 13.93
C GLU A 138 1.55 1.53 15.27
N ALA A 139 2.21 2.68 15.43
CA ALA A 139 2.86 3.04 16.68
C ALA A 139 1.86 3.12 17.85
N ILE A 140 0.70 3.75 17.64
CA ILE A 140 -0.37 3.82 18.66
C ILE A 140 -0.88 2.41 19.00
N THR A 141 -1.15 1.59 17.98
CA THR A 141 -1.65 0.22 18.15
C THR A 141 -0.66 -0.64 18.94
N ILE A 142 0.64 -0.55 18.64
CA ILE A 142 1.69 -1.27 19.36
C ILE A 142 1.76 -0.83 20.83
N ARG A 143 1.56 0.47 21.14
CA ARG A 143 1.49 0.96 22.52
C ARG A 143 0.27 0.39 23.24
N HIS A 144 -0.91 0.42 22.62
CA HIS A 144 -2.14 -0.13 23.19
C HIS A 144 -2.04 -1.65 23.44
N GLN A 145 -1.39 -2.41 22.55
CA GLN A 145 -1.10 -3.84 22.77
C GLN A 145 -0.22 -4.09 23.99
N ARG A 146 0.59 -3.12 24.40
CA ARG A 146 1.39 -3.13 25.64
C ARG A 146 0.65 -2.52 26.84
N GLN A 147 -0.67 -2.45 26.77
CA GLN A 147 -1.57 -1.92 27.80
C GLN A 147 -1.37 -0.43 28.12
N ASP A 148 -0.70 0.31 27.25
CA ASP A 148 -0.66 1.76 27.34
C ASP A 148 -2.05 2.33 27.04
N LYS A 149 -2.61 3.10 27.97
CA LYS A 149 -3.92 3.77 27.82
C LYS A 149 -3.77 5.26 27.48
N TYR A 150 -2.55 5.71 27.19
CA TYR A 150 -2.30 7.10 26.86
C TYR A 150 -3.01 7.47 25.56
N ASP A 151 -3.77 8.55 25.62
CA ASP A 151 -4.52 9.05 24.48
C ASP A 151 -3.62 9.95 23.64
N TYR A 152 -2.95 9.33 22.67
CA TYR A 152 -2.03 9.99 21.73
C TYR A 152 -2.73 10.82 20.66
N LEU A 153 -4.06 10.70 20.51
CA LEU A 153 -4.83 11.42 19.52
C LEU A 153 -5.30 12.78 20.02
N ASP A 154 -5.25 13.03 21.33
CA ASP A 154 -5.42 14.36 21.92
C ASP A 154 -4.13 15.19 21.73
N PRO A 155 -4.18 16.32 21.01
CA PRO A 155 -3.00 17.16 20.74
C PRO A 155 -2.32 17.68 22.01
N LYS A 156 -3.08 18.00 23.07
CA LYS A 156 -2.53 18.52 24.32
C LYS A 156 -1.80 17.42 25.09
N LYS A 157 -2.37 16.21 25.12
CA LYS A 157 -1.71 15.05 25.73
C LYS A 157 -0.46 14.68 24.95
N LEU A 158 -0.53 14.64 23.62
CA LEU A 158 0.66 14.38 22.81
C LEU A 158 1.79 15.38 23.08
N ALA A 159 1.46 16.69 23.17
CA ALA A 159 2.44 17.72 23.50
C ALA A 159 3.01 17.55 24.91
N ALA A 160 2.17 17.22 25.90
CA ALA A 160 2.62 16.92 27.26
C ALA A 160 3.57 15.71 27.26
N LYS A 161 3.22 14.63 26.54
CA LYS A 161 4.06 13.44 26.40
C LYS A 161 5.42 13.76 25.79
N GLN A 162 5.46 14.62 24.77
CA GLN A 162 6.70 15.04 24.12
C GLN A 162 7.60 15.86 25.06
N ALA A 163 7.02 16.59 26.02
CA ALA A 163 7.76 17.42 26.98
C ALA A 163 8.32 16.65 28.19
N GLU A 164 7.83 15.44 28.47
CA GLU A 164 8.36 14.57 29.53
C GLU A 164 9.82 14.15 29.25
N PRO A 165 10.63 13.83 30.29
CA PRO A 165 11.94 13.22 30.10
C PRO A 165 11.87 11.94 29.27
N GLY A 166 12.62 11.87 28.16
CA GLY A 166 12.57 10.76 27.20
C GLY A 166 11.32 10.74 26.29
N GLY A 167 10.42 11.72 26.43
CA GLY A 167 9.18 11.84 25.67
C GLY A 167 9.39 12.02 24.16
N ARG A 168 10.46 12.73 23.76
CA ARG A 168 10.85 12.92 22.36
C ARG A 168 11.21 11.62 21.64
N ASP A 169 11.69 10.63 22.39
CA ASP A 169 12.06 9.31 21.86
C ASP A 169 10.90 8.31 21.93
N ASN A 170 9.71 8.75 22.41
CA ASN A 170 8.52 7.91 22.38
C ASN A 170 8.18 7.55 20.93
N PRO A 171 7.99 6.26 20.58
CA PRO A 171 7.75 5.85 19.20
C PRO A 171 6.57 6.53 18.51
N VAL A 172 5.50 6.86 19.25
CA VAL A 172 4.34 7.57 18.71
C VAL A 172 4.68 9.03 18.43
N VAL A 173 5.40 9.69 19.35
CA VAL A 173 5.86 11.08 19.16
C VAL A 173 6.78 11.16 17.95
N VAL A 174 7.74 10.24 17.81
CA VAL A 174 8.65 10.16 16.66
C VAL A 174 7.86 9.97 15.36
N ALA A 175 6.90 9.05 15.34
CA ALA A 175 6.06 8.81 14.17
C ALA A 175 5.24 10.06 13.78
N VAL A 176 4.65 10.75 14.76
CA VAL A 176 3.88 11.98 14.52
C VAL A 176 4.76 13.09 13.96
N VAL A 177 5.96 13.30 14.52
CA VAL A 177 6.89 14.31 14.02
C VAL A 177 7.30 14.01 12.58
N ALA A 178 7.64 12.76 12.26
CA ALA A 178 7.97 12.35 10.90
C ALA A 178 6.78 12.55 9.94
N ALA A 179 5.58 12.14 10.34
CA ALA A 179 4.38 12.30 9.54
C ALA A 179 4.04 13.78 9.28
N ARG A 180 4.25 14.67 10.26
CA ARG A 180 4.08 16.13 10.08
C ARG A 180 5.04 16.71 9.04
N VAL A 181 6.29 16.22 8.97
CA VAL A 181 7.25 16.66 7.95
C VAL A 181 6.78 16.23 6.56
N SER A 182 6.41 14.96 6.39
CA SER A 182 5.90 14.42 5.13
C SER A 182 4.63 15.14 4.67
N LEU A 183 3.71 15.39 5.60
CA LEU A 183 2.44 16.07 5.33
C LEU A 183 2.62 17.56 4.97
N GLY A 184 3.72 18.18 5.42
CA GLY A 184 4.11 19.54 5.02
C GLY A 184 4.64 19.64 3.58
N GLN A 185 5.05 18.51 2.98
CA GLN A 185 5.51 18.43 1.58
C GLN A 185 4.42 17.88 0.64
N ALA A 186 3.42 17.21 1.18
CA ALA A 186 2.26 16.69 0.45
C ALA A 186 1.30 17.81 0.03
N SER A 187 0.38 17.46 -0.88
CA SER A 187 -0.70 18.34 -1.27
C SER A 187 -1.62 18.67 -0.08
N SER A 188 -2.44 19.70 -0.24
CA SER A 188 -3.48 20.08 0.72
C SER A 188 -4.79 19.30 0.55
N ASP A 189 -4.83 18.26 -0.29
CA ASP A 189 -6.02 17.43 -0.48
C ASP A 189 -6.19 16.41 0.64
N ASP A 190 -6.64 16.91 1.79
CA ASP A 190 -6.90 16.08 2.97
C ASP A 190 -8.05 15.10 2.72
N LYS A 191 -8.98 15.36 1.80
CA LYS A 191 -10.09 14.44 1.51
C LYS A 191 -9.58 13.13 0.92
N ALA A 192 -8.69 13.22 -0.08
CA ALA A 192 -8.10 12.05 -0.69
C ALA A 192 -7.21 11.29 0.29
N LEU A 193 -6.41 12.02 1.10
CA LEU A 193 -5.57 11.42 2.13
C LEU A 193 -6.39 10.69 3.22
N ILE A 194 -7.50 11.29 3.67
CA ILE A 194 -8.42 10.68 4.64
C ILE A 194 -9.07 9.44 4.03
N ALA A 195 -9.54 9.49 2.79
CA ALA A 195 -10.13 8.34 2.12
C ALA A 195 -9.12 7.18 1.97
N ALA A 196 -7.89 7.50 1.57
CA ALA A 196 -6.82 6.53 1.41
C ALA A 196 -6.40 5.90 2.74
N SER A 197 -6.18 6.71 3.78
CA SER A 197 -5.68 6.24 5.08
C SER A 197 -6.76 5.66 5.99
N GLY A 198 -8.03 6.08 5.84
CA GLY A 198 -9.14 5.77 6.74
C GLY A 198 -9.05 6.46 8.10
N ARG A 199 -8.11 7.39 8.30
CA ARG A 199 -7.75 7.95 9.61
C ARG A 199 -7.89 9.45 9.66
N LYS A 200 -9.14 9.92 9.65
CA LYS A 200 -9.46 11.34 9.79
C LYS A 200 -8.87 11.92 11.08
N ASP A 201 -9.02 11.22 12.19
CA ASP A 201 -8.50 11.60 13.50
C ASP A 201 -6.98 11.83 13.50
N ILE A 202 -6.20 10.96 12.85
CA ILE A 202 -4.75 11.15 12.71
C ILE A 202 -4.44 12.30 11.75
N VAL A 203 -5.11 12.39 10.61
CA VAL A 203 -4.88 13.50 9.66
C VAL A 203 -5.15 14.85 10.33
N ASP A 204 -6.24 14.96 11.09
CA ASP A 204 -6.56 16.16 11.87
C ASP A 204 -5.49 16.48 12.91
N LEU A 205 -5.00 15.48 13.66
CA LEU A 205 -3.89 15.62 14.63
C LEU A 205 -2.60 16.13 13.97
N LEU A 206 -2.31 15.67 12.75
CA LEU A 206 -1.09 16.03 12.02
C LEU A 206 -1.17 17.43 11.41
N ARG A 207 -2.36 17.85 10.96
CA ARG A 207 -2.62 19.20 10.41
C ARG A 207 -2.74 20.26 11.50
N ASN A 208 -3.33 19.91 12.64
CA ASN A 208 -3.43 20.81 13.80
C ASN A 208 -2.09 20.85 14.55
N ARG A 209 -1.46 22.01 14.55
CA ARG A 209 -0.24 22.30 15.32
C ARG A 209 -0.58 22.87 16.68
#